data_AF-A0A521PRN3-F1
#
_entry.id   AF-A0A521PRN3-F1
#
_cell.length_a   1.000
_cell.length_b   1.000
_cell.length_c   1.000
_cell.angle_alpha   90.00
_cell.angle_beta   90.00
_cell.angle_gamma   90.00
#
_symmetry.space_group_name_H-M   'P 1'
#
loop_
_entity.id
_entity.type
_entity.pdbx_description
1 polymer ?
#
loop_
_entity_poly.entity_id
_entity_poly.type
_entity_poly.pdbx_seq_one_letter_code
_entity_poly.pdbx_strand_id
1 'polypeptide(L)'
;MTDPIADIRARFAPILAEVEGALARREEQYPALVQAGRMDQQAATREIEIWSAIVADWQRVVTGTGPQGTHATLQEKIEILIEGIARYGPALGREIATLSDNIRQDCLEISDHAYLSDRYGQRVARYIELLTSRDRLMDLAILYHSELPGSPLWRGFWRGIDAYLSFHQDARTTAKQHEAA
;
A
#
# COMPACT_ATOMS: atom_id res chain seq x y z
N MET A 1 20.93 -0.88 19.65
CA MET A 1 19.57 -1.42 19.38
C MET A 1 18.89 -0.45 18.44
N THR A 2 18.47 -0.89 17.26
CA THR A 2 17.65 -0.08 16.35
C THR A 2 16.32 0.20 17.02
N ASP A 3 15.87 1.47 17.04
CA ASP A 3 14.54 1.82 17.54
C ASP A 3 13.48 1.05 16.73
N PRO A 4 12.76 0.09 17.33
CA PRO A 4 11.77 -0.71 16.61
C PRO A 4 10.71 0.18 15.96
N ILE A 5 10.42 1.37 16.50
CA ILE A 5 9.45 2.30 15.94
C ILE A 5 9.97 2.96 14.67
N ALA A 6 11.26 3.32 14.66
CA ALA A 6 11.90 3.89 13.49
C ALA A 6 11.91 2.90 12.32
N ASP A 7 12.15 1.62 12.60
CA ASP A 7 12.12 0.55 11.60
C ASP A 7 10.72 0.37 10.97
N ILE A 8 9.68 0.42 11.81
CA ILE A 8 8.28 0.33 11.38
C ILE A 8 7.89 1.50 10.50
N ARG A 9 8.22 2.72 10.94
CA ARG A 9 7.97 3.92 10.16
C ARG A 9 8.67 3.85 8.83
N ALA A 10 9.95 3.44 8.82
CA ALA A 10 10.70 3.27 7.59
C ALA A 10 10.06 2.23 6.66
N ARG A 11 9.57 1.12 7.22
CA ARG A 11 8.92 0.03 6.47
C ARG A 11 7.57 0.43 5.87
N PHE A 12 6.72 1.11 6.63
CA PHE A 12 5.32 1.37 6.23
C PHE A 12 5.06 2.79 5.71
N ALA A 13 5.98 3.75 5.88
CA ALA A 13 5.83 5.09 5.30
C ALA A 13 5.66 5.08 3.77
N PRO A 14 6.38 4.24 2.99
CA PRO A 14 6.15 4.17 1.55
C PRO A 14 4.77 3.63 1.18
N ILE A 15 4.20 2.75 2.00
CA ILE A 15 2.85 2.21 1.84
C ILE A 15 1.82 3.30 2.12
N LEU A 16 2.00 4.08 3.19
CA LEU A 16 1.15 5.22 3.50
C LEU A 16 1.16 6.25 2.36
N ALA A 17 2.35 6.61 1.86
CA ALA A 17 2.48 7.55 0.75
C ALA A 17 1.77 7.05 -0.53
N GLU A 18 1.77 5.75 -0.79
CA GLU A 18 1.07 5.16 -1.93
C GLU A 18 -0.46 5.33 -1.80
N VAL A 19 -1.03 5.03 -0.63
CA VAL A 19 -2.49 5.14 -0.43
C VAL A 19 -2.96 6.60 -0.37
N GLU A 20 -2.15 7.49 0.19
CA GLU A 20 -2.40 8.95 0.17
C GLU A 20 -2.39 9.47 -1.26
N GLY A 21 -1.40 9.08 -2.07
CA GLY A 21 -1.35 9.43 -3.49
C GLY A 21 -2.52 8.85 -4.27
N ALA A 22 -2.96 7.63 -3.95
CA ALA A 22 -4.11 6.99 -4.57
C ALA A 22 -5.43 7.70 -4.22
N LEU A 23 -5.60 8.19 -2.99
CA LEU A 23 -6.74 9.00 -2.57
C LEU A 23 -6.72 10.36 -3.28
N ALA A 24 -5.60 11.09 -3.23
CA ALA A 24 -5.47 12.42 -3.82
C ALA A 24 -5.79 12.43 -5.32
N ARG A 25 -5.31 11.44 -6.09
CA ARG A 25 -5.64 11.30 -7.51
C ARG A 25 -7.14 11.14 -7.76
N ARG A 26 -7.86 10.46 -6.87
CA ARG A 26 -9.32 10.25 -7.00
C ARG A 26 -10.07 11.50 -6.64
N GLU A 27 -9.70 12.17 -5.54
CA GLU A 27 -10.28 13.46 -5.15
C GLU A 27 -10.12 14.51 -6.25
N GLU A 28 -8.98 14.50 -6.96
CA GLU A 28 -8.73 15.38 -8.10
C GLU A 28 -9.54 15.00 -9.35
N GLN A 29 -9.54 13.71 -9.73
CA GLN A 29 -10.07 13.28 -11.04
C GLN A 29 -11.56 12.97 -11.05
N TYR A 30 -12.11 12.45 -9.96
CA TYR A 30 -13.49 11.94 -9.91
C TYR A 30 -14.54 13.02 -10.13
N PRO A 31 -14.41 14.26 -9.60
CA PRO A 31 -15.37 15.32 -9.87
C PRO A 31 -15.57 15.59 -11.36
N ALA A 32 -14.50 15.63 -12.15
CA ALA A 32 -14.58 15.83 -13.59
C ALA A 32 -15.22 14.64 -14.33
N LEU A 33 -14.95 13.41 -13.89
CA LEU A 33 -15.56 12.20 -14.45
C LEU A 33 -17.06 12.12 -14.16
N VAL A 34 -17.49 12.52 -12.96
CA VAL A 34 -18.90 12.59 -12.57
C VAL A 34 -19.61 13.68 -13.38
N GLN A 35 -19.03 14.87 -13.48
CA GLN A 35 -19.60 15.96 -14.29
C GLN A 35 -19.75 15.58 -15.77
N ALA A 36 -18.81 14.79 -16.30
CA ALA A 36 -18.86 14.27 -17.67
C ALA A 36 -19.80 13.06 -17.86
N GLY A 37 -20.49 12.60 -16.82
CA GLY A 37 -21.37 11.42 -16.87
C GLY A 37 -20.63 10.09 -17.11
N ARG A 38 -19.30 10.06 -16.89
CA ARG A 38 -18.44 8.88 -17.09
C ARG A 38 -18.30 8.02 -15.83
N MET A 39 -18.75 8.52 -14.70
CA MET A 39 -18.74 7.85 -13.42
C MET A 39 -20.00 8.23 -12.64
N ASP A 40 -20.58 7.27 -11.93
CA ASP A 40 -21.69 7.52 -11.02
C ASP A 40 -21.20 8.27 -9.76
N GLN A 41 -21.97 9.25 -9.29
CA GLN A 41 -21.60 10.09 -8.15
C GLN A 41 -21.53 9.29 -6.84
N GLN A 42 -22.45 8.35 -6.64
CA GLN A 42 -22.48 7.51 -5.44
C GLN A 42 -21.29 6.56 -5.44
N ALA A 43 -20.96 5.96 -6.59
CA ALA A 43 -19.76 5.12 -6.74
C ALA A 43 -18.48 5.92 -6.45
N ALA A 44 -18.34 7.13 -7.02
CA ALA A 44 -17.19 7.99 -6.77
C ALA A 44 -17.02 8.34 -5.28
N THR A 45 -18.13 8.69 -4.63
CA THR A 45 -18.16 8.99 -3.19
C THR A 45 -17.75 7.77 -2.37
N ARG A 46 -18.31 6.59 -2.69
CA ARG A 46 -18.01 5.36 -1.96
C ARG A 46 -16.54 4.96 -2.09
N GLU A 47 -15.96 5.07 -3.27
CA GLU A 47 -14.53 4.79 -3.47
C GLU A 47 -13.66 5.74 -2.63
N ILE A 48 -13.96 7.05 -2.63
CA ILE A 48 -13.22 8.04 -1.83
C ILE A 48 -13.31 7.70 -0.33
N GLU A 49 -14.49 7.32 0.18
CA GLU A 49 -14.67 6.88 1.57
C GLU A 49 -13.81 5.65 1.91
N ILE A 50 -13.76 4.66 1.02
CA ILE A 50 -12.94 3.45 1.25
C ILE A 50 -11.45 3.82 1.27
N TRP A 51 -10.96 4.59 0.30
CA TRP A 51 -9.56 5.04 0.28
C TRP A 51 -9.21 5.90 1.48
N SER A 52 -10.11 6.78 1.92
CA SER A 52 -9.93 7.56 3.15
C SER A 52 -9.84 6.67 4.38
N ALA A 53 -10.64 5.60 4.47
CA ALA A 53 -10.55 4.64 5.55
C ALA A 53 -9.22 3.86 5.55
N ILE A 54 -8.70 3.51 4.36
CA ILE A 54 -7.37 2.89 4.23
C ILE A 54 -6.29 3.87 4.70
N VAL A 55 -6.32 5.12 4.23
CA VAL A 55 -5.35 6.14 4.67
C VAL A 55 -5.36 6.29 6.19
N ALA A 56 -6.53 6.37 6.82
CA ALA A 56 -6.64 6.48 8.28
C ALA A 56 -6.00 5.29 9.02
N ASP A 57 -6.24 4.06 8.56
CA ASP A 57 -5.62 2.86 9.14
C ASP A 57 -4.09 2.92 9.06
N TRP A 58 -3.54 3.32 7.91
CA TRP A 58 -2.09 3.34 7.69
C TRP A 58 -1.38 4.53 8.33
N GLN A 59 -2.06 5.68 8.43
CA GLN A 59 -1.60 6.78 9.27
C GLN A 59 -1.49 6.34 10.72
N ARG A 60 -2.46 5.56 11.22
CA ARG A 60 -2.42 5.00 12.56
C ARG A 60 -1.27 3.98 12.72
N VAL A 61 -1.00 3.14 11.72
CA VAL A 61 0.16 2.22 11.73
C VAL A 61 1.49 2.97 11.82
N VAL A 62 1.69 3.97 10.96
CA VAL A 62 2.97 4.70 10.86
C VAL A 62 3.18 5.64 12.06
N THR A 63 2.16 6.38 12.46
CA THR A 63 2.28 7.37 13.55
C THR A 63 2.14 6.71 14.93
N GLY A 64 1.37 5.63 15.02
CA GLY A 64 0.93 5.00 16.27
C GLY A 64 -0.27 5.69 16.93
N THR A 65 -0.91 6.64 16.24
CA THR A 65 -1.99 7.50 16.76
C THR A 65 -3.05 7.78 15.71
N GLY A 66 -4.26 8.15 16.13
CA GLY A 66 -5.37 8.49 15.22
C GLY A 66 -6.50 7.46 15.21
N PRO A 67 -7.66 7.82 14.65
CA PRO A 67 -8.81 6.93 14.58
C PRO A 67 -8.58 5.81 13.56
N GLN A 68 -9.23 4.67 13.78
CA GLN A 68 -9.38 3.64 12.76
C GLN A 68 -10.32 4.13 11.65
N GLY A 69 -10.06 3.75 10.40
CA GLY A 69 -10.96 4.03 9.28
C GLY A 69 -12.21 3.16 9.34
N THR A 70 -13.30 3.68 9.92
CA THR A 70 -14.56 2.94 10.14
C THR A 70 -15.58 3.04 9.00
N HIS A 71 -15.31 3.87 7.99
CA HIS A 71 -16.27 4.11 6.90
C HIS A 71 -16.34 2.98 5.86
N ALA A 72 -15.43 2.00 5.93
CA ALA A 72 -15.40 0.85 5.01
C ALA A 72 -15.12 -0.45 5.76
N THR A 73 -15.75 -1.52 5.32
CA THR A 73 -15.49 -2.88 5.80
C THR A 73 -14.13 -3.37 5.30
N LEU A 74 -13.58 -4.40 5.97
CA LEU A 74 -12.34 -5.04 5.50
C LEU A 74 -12.46 -5.59 4.08
N GLN A 75 -13.62 -6.15 3.74
CA GLN A 75 -13.89 -6.71 2.42
C GLN A 75 -13.82 -5.62 1.33
N GLU A 76 -14.46 -4.47 1.55
CA GLU A 76 -14.41 -3.34 0.61
C GLU A 76 -13.00 -2.78 0.45
N LYS A 77 -12.22 -2.72 1.54
CA LYS A 77 -10.80 -2.31 1.50
C LYS A 77 -9.97 -3.28 0.65
N ILE A 78 -10.19 -4.59 0.79
CA ILE A 78 -9.51 -5.61 -0.02
C ILE A 78 -9.90 -5.49 -1.50
N GLU A 79 -11.18 -5.38 -1.79
CA GLU A 79 -11.70 -5.29 -3.17
C GLU A 79 -11.15 -4.06 -3.89
N ILE A 80 -11.17 -2.88 -3.26
CA ILE A 80 -10.67 -1.66 -3.90
C ILE A 80 -9.16 -1.72 -4.14
N LEU A 81 -8.40 -2.41 -3.27
CA LEU A 81 -6.97 -2.62 -3.45
C LEU A 81 -6.70 -3.59 -4.61
N ILE A 82 -7.46 -4.68 -4.72
CA ILE A 82 -7.36 -5.62 -5.85
C ILE A 82 -7.66 -4.91 -7.17
N GLU A 83 -8.71 -4.08 -7.22
CA GLU A 83 -9.01 -3.26 -8.39
C GLU A 83 -7.89 -2.27 -8.70
N GLY A 84 -7.32 -1.65 -7.66
CA GLY A 84 -6.15 -0.77 -7.79
C GLY A 84 -4.94 -1.48 -8.38
N ILE A 85 -4.63 -2.68 -7.90
CA ILE A 85 -3.54 -3.55 -8.39
C ILE A 85 -3.78 -3.91 -9.86
N ALA A 86 -5.01 -4.27 -10.23
CA ALA A 86 -5.34 -4.65 -11.61
C ALA A 86 -5.07 -3.51 -12.62
N ARG A 87 -5.19 -2.24 -12.22
CA ARG A 87 -4.88 -1.08 -13.08
C ARG A 87 -3.39 -0.95 -13.42
N TYR A 88 -2.50 -1.53 -12.62
CA TYR A 88 -1.06 -1.52 -12.91
C TYR A 88 -0.68 -2.44 -14.07
N GLY A 89 -1.43 -3.51 -14.35
CA GLY A 89 -1.14 -4.43 -15.45
C GLY A 89 -1.02 -3.72 -16.82
N PRO A 90 -2.06 -2.97 -17.25
CA PRO A 90 -1.99 -2.18 -18.49
C PRO A 90 -0.92 -1.08 -18.45
N ALA A 91 -0.65 -0.47 -17.29
CA ALA A 91 0.39 0.56 -17.17
C ALA A 91 1.80 -0.03 -17.35
N LEU A 92 2.09 -1.15 -16.71
CA LEU A 92 3.33 -1.91 -16.85
C LEU A 92 3.51 -2.40 -18.29
N GLY A 93 2.45 -2.91 -18.92
CA GLY A 93 2.48 -3.36 -20.31
C GLY A 93 2.83 -2.23 -21.28
N ARG A 94 2.25 -1.03 -21.09
CA ARG A 94 2.62 0.16 -21.88
C ARG A 94 4.06 0.57 -21.66
N GLU A 95 4.52 0.60 -20.41
CA GLU A 95 5.89 0.98 -20.08
C GLU A 95 6.90 0.02 -20.73
N ILE A 96 6.71 -1.29 -20.56
CA ILE A 96 7.55 -2.33 -21.17
C ILE A 96 7.61 -2.21 -22.70
N ALA A 97 6.48 -1.86 -23.34
CA ALA A 97 6.41 -1.74 -24.80
C ALA A 97 7.28 -0.59 -25.36
N THR A 98 7.67 0.38 -24.53
CA THR A 98 8.58 1.47 -24.92
C THR A 98 10.06 1.08 -24.85
N LEU A 99 10.38 -0.03 -24.18
CA LEU A 99 11.75 -0.50 -23.97
C LEU A 99 12.26 -1.28 -25.17
N SER A 100 13.59 -1.28 -25.35
CA SER A 100 14.25 -2.12 -26.35
C SER A 100 14.07 -3.60 -26.03
N ASP A 101 14.07 -4.46 -27.06
CA ASP A 101 13.71 -5.88 -26.93
C ASP A 101 14.50 -6.62 -25.85
N ASN A 102 15.80 -6.35 -25.72
CA ASN A 102 16.65 -6.95 -24.69
C ASN A 102 16.26 -6.53 -23.26
N ILE A 103 15.90 -5.26 -23.05
CA ILE A 103 15.46 -4.78 -21.73
C ILE A 103 14.07 -5.34 -21.42
N ARG A 104 13.19 -5.34 -22.42
CA ARG A 104 11.85 -5.91 -22.30
C ARG A 104 11.90 -7.37 -21.87
N GLN A 105 12.77 -8.18 -22.49
CA GLN A 105 12.92 -9.58 -22.13
C GLN A 105 13.37 -9.72 -20.67
N ASP A 106 14.41 -8.99 -20.27
CA ASP A 106 14.89 -9.00 -18.89
C ASP A 106 13.82 -8.56 -17.89
N CYS A 107 13.01 -7.53 -18.20
CA CYS A 107 11.89 -7.11 -17.36
C CYS A 107 10.82 -8.19 -17.19
N LEU A 108 10.62 -9.06 -18.19
CA LEU A 108 9.63 -10.14 -18.13
C LEU A 108 10.14 -11.37 -17.40
N GLU A 109 11.45 -11.64 -17.47
CA GLU A 109 12.08 -12.83 -16.89
C GLU A 109 12.62 -12.60 -15.48
N ILE A 110 13.05 -11.37 -15.17
CA ILE A 110 13.77 -11.04 -13.94
C ILE A 110 12.87 -10.19 -13.04
N SER A 111 12.50 -10.74 -11.88
CA SER A 111 11.70 -10.04 -10.87
C SER A 111 12.54 -9.20 -9.89
N ASP A 112 13.87 -9.23 -9.98
CA ASP A 112 14.75 -8.48 -9.09
C ASP A 112 14.89 -7.02 -9.55
N HIS A 113 14.23 -6.10 -8.83
CA HIS A 113 14.27 -4.66 -9.10
C HIS A 113 15.68 -4.07 -8.95
N ALA A 114 16.49 -4.57 -8.01
CA ALA A 114 17.83 -4.06 -7.78
C ALA A 114 18.74 -4.41 -8.97
N TYR A 115 18.64 -5.64 -9.47
CA TYR A 115 19.35 -6.06 -10.68
C TYR A 115 18.97 -5.21 -11.90
N LEU A 116 17.67 -5.02 -12.16
CA LEU A 116 17.21 -4.23 -13.30
C LEU A 116 17.68 -2.77 -13.20
N SER A 117 17.64 -2.19 -12.00
CA SER A 117 18.11 -0.83 -11.73
C SER A 117 19.61 -0.68 -11.96
N ASP A 118 20.43 -1.60 -11.43
CA ASP A 118 21.89 -1.59 -11.60
C ASP A 118 22.28 -1.70 -13.08
N ARG A 119 21.64 -2.62 -13.80
CA ARG A 119 21.97 -2.91 -15.21
C ARG A 119 21.50 -1.86 -16.20
N TYR A 120 20.29 -1.32 -16.00
CA TYR A 120 19.62 -0.46 -16.99
C TYR A 120 19.36 0.98 -16.51
N GLY A 121 19.52 1.24 -15.22
CA GLY A 121 19.42 2.56 -14.62
C GLY A 121 18.12 3.29 -14.97
N GLN A 122 18.27 4.52 -15.45
CA GLN A 122 17.14 5.41 -15.79
C GLN A 122 16.22 4.83 -16.88
N ARG A 123 16.69 3.88 -17.70
CA ARG A 123 15.88 3.29 -18.77
C ARG A 123 14.73 2.43 -18.25
N VAL A 124 14.82 1.93 -17.02
CA VAL A 124 13.78 1.10 -16.38
C VAL A 124 13.20 1.76 -15.13
N ALA A 125 13.63 2.98 -14.79
CA ALA A 125 13.23 3.64 -13.55
C ALA A 125 11.71 3.74 -13.39
N ARG A 126 11.01 4.14 -14.46
CA ARG A 126 9.54 4.24 -14.44
C ARG A 126 8.85 2.89 -14.32
N TYR A 127 9.38 1.86 -14.98
CA TYR A 127 8.89 0.49 -14.84
C TYR A 127 9.02 -0.02 -13.41
N ILE A 128 10.19 0.18 -12.79
CA ILE A 128 10.45 -0.21 -11.39
C ILE A 128 9.56 0.57 -10.43
N GLU A 129 9.34 1.86 -10.66
CA GLU A 129 8.41 2.68 -9.86
C GLU A 129 6.98 2.11 -9.90
N LEU A 130 6.49 1.74 -11.09
CA LEU A 130 5.17 1.13 -11.26
C LEU A 130 5.07 -0.24 -10.57
N LEU A 131 6.10 -1.09 -10.69
CA LEU A 131 6.14 -2.38 -10.00
C LEU A 131 6.14 -2.21 -8.49
N THR A 132 6.99 -1.31 -7.98
CA THR A 132 7.10 -1.04 -6.54
C THR A 132 5.78 -0.50 -5.98
N SER A 133 5.09 0.37 -6.72
CA SER A 133 3.79 0.92 -6.32
C SER A 133 2.70 -0.16 -6.29
N ARG A 134 2.68 -1.05 -7.29
CA ARG A 134 1.80 -2.22 -7.32
C ARG A 134 2.04 -3.13 -6.12
N ASP A 135 3.30 -3.45 -5.84
CA ASP A 135 3.66 -4.39 -4.77
C ASP A 135 3.30 -3.86 -3.39
N ARG A 136 3.42 -2.54 -3.17
CA ARG A 136 2.91 -1.90 -1.94
C ARG A 136 1.40 -2.08 -1.77
N LEU A 137 0.60 -1.90 -2.82
CA LEU A 137 -0.84 -2.16 -2.74
C LEU A 137 -1.15 -3.65 -2.53
N MET A 138 -0.32 -4.55 -3.08
CA MET A 138 -0.46 -5.98 -2.86
C MET A 138 -0.15 -6.37 -1.40
N ASP A 139 0.91 -5.81 -0.81
CA ASP A 139 1.23 -5.98 0.61
C ASP A 139 0.07 -5.53 1.50
N LEU A 140 -0.56 -4.40 1.17
CA LEU A 140 -1.76 -3.92 1.85
C LEU A 140 -2.93 -4.90 1.77
N ALA A 141 -3.22 -5.39 0.57
CA ALA A 141 -4.31 -6.34 0.37
C ALA A 141 -4.06 -7.62 1.16
N ILE A 142 -2.82 -8.12 1.17
CA ILE A 142 -2.39 -9.28 1.98
C ILE A 142 -2.61 -9.02 3.46
N LEU A 143 -2.24 -7.83 3.95
CA LEU A 143 -2.38 -7.48 5.37
C LEU A 143 -3.86 -7.41 5.77
N TYR A 144 -4.73 -6.75 5.01
CA TYR A 144 -6.17 -6.79 5.29
C TYR A 144 -6.76 -8.19 5.15
N HIS A 145 -6.31 -8.99 4.18
CA HIS A 145 -6.78 -10.37 4.03
C HIS A 145 -6.38 -11.25 5.23
N SER A 146 -5.25 -10.96 5.88
CA SER A 146 -4.83 -11.65 7.11
C SER A 146 -5.74 -11.35 8.31
N GLU A 147 -6.49 -10.25 8.27
CA GLU A 147 -7.46 -9.86 9.31
C GLU A 147 -8.82 -10.54 9.16
N LEU A 148 -9.11 -11.14 8.00
CA LEU A 148 -10.36 -11.86 7.78
C LEU A 148 -10.44 -13.13 8.65
N PRO A 149 -11.61 -13.42 9.25
CA PRO A 149 -11.83 -14.65 10.01
C PRO A 149 -11.51 -15.90 9.17
N GLY A 150 -10.64 -16.78 9.68
CA GLY A 150 -10.31 -18.05 9.02
C GLY A 150 -9.32 -17.95 7.85
N SER A 151 -8.69 -16.79 7.63
CA SER A 151 -7.66 -16.64 6.60
C SER A 151 -6.52 -17.66 6.76
N PRO A 152 -6.03 -18.33 5.71
CA PRO A 152 -4.88 -19.24 5.82
C PRO A 152 -3.55 -18.49 6.02
N LEU A 153 -3.52 -17.19 5.71
CA LEU A 153 -2.40 -16.27 5.97
C LEU A 153 -2.25 -15.92 7.46
N TRP A 154 -3.17 -16.39 8.29
CA TRP A 154 -3.28 -16.23 9.75
C TRP A 154 -2.16 -16.90 10.57
N ARG A 155 -1.14 -17.49 9.94
CA ARG A 155 -0.03 -18.18 10.65
C ARG A 155 1.11 -17.25 11.12
N GLY A 156 0.86 -15.95 11.20
CA GLY A 156 1.80 -14.93 11.69
C GLY A 156 1.51 -14.47 13.12
N PHE A 157 2.49 -13.77 13.71
CA PHE A 157 2.54 -13.39 15.14
C PHE A 157 1.49 -12.34 15.59
N TRP A 158 0.77 -11.67 14.67
CA TRP A 158 -0.09 -10.51 15.00
C TRP A 158 -1.51 -10.67 14.44
N ARG A 159 -2.53 -10.46 15.28
CA ARG A 159 -3.96 -10.39 14.88
C ARG A 159 -4.30 -8.98 14.36
N GLY A 160 -3.84 -8.67 13.15
CA GLY A 160 -4.14 -7.42 12.47
C GLY A 160 -3.42 -6.19 13.02
N ILE A 161 -3.76 -5.03 12.46
CA ILE A 161 -3.18 -3.72 12.76
C ILE A 161 -3.23 -3.41 14.26
N ASP A 162 -4.30 -3.76 14.96
CA ASP A 162 -4.45 -3.50 16.39
C ASP A 162 -3.49 -4.32 17.26
N ALA A 163 -3.37 -5.62 17.02
CA ALA A 163 -2.45 -6.47 17.76
C ALA A 163 -0.99 -6.10 17.47
N TYR A 164 -0.72 -5.74 16.22
CA TYR A 164 0.55 -5.18 15.82
C TYR A 164 0.89 -3.90 16.59
N LEU A 165 -0.03 -2.94 16.65
CA LEU A 165 0.18 -1.69 17.38
C LEU A 165 0.29 -1.90 18.90
N SER A 166 -0.51 -2.80 19.48
CA SER A 166 -0.45 -3.14 20.91
C SER A 166 0.92 -3.67 21.31
N PHE A 167 1.46 -4.62 20.55
CA PHE A 167 2.81 -5.13 20.78
C PHE A 167 3.87 -4.04 20.80
N HIS A 168 3.76 -3.06 19.90
CA HIS A 168 4.70 -1.96 19.83
C HIS A 168 4.51 -0.92 20.94
N GLN A 169 3.29 -0.72 21.43
CA GLN A 169 3.04 0.09 22.63
C GLN A 169 3.64 -0.56 23.89
N ASP A 170 3.54 -1.88 24.01
CA ASP A 170 4.14 -2.64 25.11
C ASP A 170 5.68 -2.58 25.07
N ALA A 171 6.28 -2.72 23.88
CA ALA A 171 7.72 -2.56 23.67
C ALA A 171 8.21 -1.15 24.04
N ARG A 172 7.46 -0.09 23.68
CA ARG A 172 7.75 1.31 24.07
C ARG A 172 7.78 1.50 25.58
N THR A 173 6.78 0.94 26.25
CA THR A 173 6.63 1.08 27.71
C THR A 173 7.78 0.37 28.42
N THR A 174 8.14 -0.82 27.95
CA THR A 174 9.23 -1.62 28.50
C THR A 174 10.60 -0.94 28.33
N ALA A 175 10.88 -0.39 27.15
CA ALA A 175 12.14 0.34 26.90
C ALA A 175 12.31 1.56 27.81
N LYS A 176 11.24 2.36 27.98
CA LYS A 176 11.25 3.53 28.88
C LYS A 176 11.47 3.14 30.35
N GLN A 177 10.93 2.01 30.78
CA GLN A 177 11.14 1.49 32.14
C GLN A 177 12.59 1.07 32.37
N HIS A 178 13.26 0.50 31.36
CA HIS A 178 14.68 0.14 31.43
C HIS A 178 15.63 1.34 31.40
N GLU A 179 15.30 2.43 30.71
CA GLU A 179 16.11 3.66 30.70
C GLU A 179 16.00 4.47 32.00
N ALA A 180 14.92 4.29 32.76
CA ALA A 180 14.66 5.00 34.02
C ALA A 180 15.18 4.29 35.28
N ALA A 181 15.69 3.05 35.14
CA ALA A 181 16.21 2.20 36.21
C ALA A 181 17.75 2.18 36.21
#